data_AF-A0A7S0C8Z6-F1
#
_entry.id   AF-A0A7S0C8Z6-F1
#
_cell.length_a   1.000
_cell.length_b   1.000
_cell.length_c   1.000
_cell.angle_alpha   90.00
_cell.angle_beta   90.00
_cell.angle_gamma   90.00
#
_symmetry.space_group_name_H-M   'P 1'
#
loop_
_entity.id
_entity.type
_entity.pdbx_description
1 polymer ?
#
loop_
_entity_poly.entity_id
_entity_poly.type
_entity_poly.pdbx_seq_one_letter_code
_entity_poly.pdbx_strand_id
1 'polypeptide(L)'
;PPYFNLFCQSAAGSMSLVDFLIFHTNDIPNYAIPQNLPSNVILINVGDVISLSKHIVDKLLDRKFGGVLNHDELVRSYAMHMNKYPYVLVELKAALAHIFREYLLLSEDDEAGGGGKGSDGTMENKFRYSHWGYADLDIVFGDLPRWITNDELTEYDIVTYGFGDQERVYIRGQFTFHKLNPKTTDLWRDCKFLSDIDERFERVASGSEKLRFESAEGCYSHVILQKQNIRVKYAVKAFSDAVQNSKSDTAHKHGLFLSMGKNIGKDGANINHVGRRSVVYKAGIDRGSDILSLPINWFELENNDPSSTGHRYGDYNIPLQQE
;
A
#
# COMPACT_ATOMS: atom_id res chain seq x y z
N PRO A 1 -5.84 -17.55 -12.42
CA PRO A 1 -6.05 -18.35 -11.18
C PRO A 1 -7.55 -18.69 -11.03
N PRO A 2 -7.94 -19.71 -10.24
CA PRO A 2 -9.35 -20.11 -10.11
C PRO A 2 -10.26 -19.02 -9.54
N TYR A 3 -9.71 -18.12 -8.71
CA TYR A 3 -10.41 -16.96 -8.14
C TYR A 3 -10.48 -15.75 -9.08
N PHE A 4 -9.80 -15.75 -10.23
CA PHE A 4 -9.68 -14.55 -11.06
C PHE A 4 -11.03 -14.08 -11.64
N ASN A 5 -11.89 -15.01 -12.01
CA ASN A 5 -13.24 -14.68 -12.46
C ASN A 5 -14.06 -14.01 -11.34
N LEU A 6 -13.95 -14.52 -10.11
CA LEU A 6 -14.61 -13.93 -8.94
C LEU A 6 -14.07 -12.52 -8.66
N PHE A 7 -12.75 -12.34 -8.71
CA PHE A 7 -12.12 -11.01 -8.61
C PHE A 7 -12.74 -10.06 -9.64
N CYS A 8 -12.74 -10.44 -10.93
CA CYS A 8 -13.27 -9.60 -12.01
C CYS A 8 -14.73 -9.22 -11.78
N GLN A 9 -15.58 -10.20 -11.46
CA GLN A 9 -16.99 -9.94 -11.17
C GLN A 9 -17.18 -8.97 -10.01
N SER A 10 -16.38 -9.09 -8.96
CA SER A 10 -16.45 -8.18 -7.81
C SER A 10 -15.91 -6.78 -8.13
N ALA A 11 -14.84 -6.70 -8.93
CA ALA A 11 -14.21 -5.45 -9.35
C ALA A 11 -15.16 -4.58 -10.20
N ALA A 12 -16.08 -5.21 -10.95
CA ALA A 12 -17.10 -4.51 -11.73
C ALA A 12 -17.96 -3.57 -10.88
N GLY A 13 -18.22 -3.92 -9.61
CA GLY A 13 -18.99 -3.07 -8.70
C GLY A 13 -18.29 -1.74 -8.37
N SER A 14 -16.99 -1.64 -8.64
CA SER A 14 -16.17 -0.47 -8.34
C SER A 14 -15.83 0.39 -9.57
N MET A 15 -16.42 0.09 -10.74
CA MET A 15 -16.03 0.69 -12.02
C MET A 15 -16.19 2.21 -12.14
N SER A 16 -17.03 2.83 -11.30
CA SER A 16 -17.20 4.28 -11.29
C SER A 16 -16.09 5.01 -10.51
N LEU A 17 -15.23 4.29 -9.79
CA LEU A 17 -14.21 4.87 -8.92
C LEU A 17 -12.80 4.29 -9.12
N VAL A 18 -12.67 3.01 -9.45
CA VAL A 18 -11.38 2.31 -9.44
C VAL A 18 -11.19 1.50 -10.71
N ASP A 19 -10.05 1.71 -11.36
CA ASP A 19 -9.48 0.81 -12.36
C ASP A 19 -8.46 -0.14 -11.72
N PHE A 20 -8.55 -1.42 -12.04
CA PHE A 20 -7.64 -2.48 -11.64
C PHE A 20 -6.69 -2.80 -12.79
N LEU A 21 -5.47 -2.28 -12.70
CA LEU A 21 -4.40 -2.57 -13.65
C LEU A 21 -3.71 -3.89 -13.28
N ILE A 22 -3.77 -4.87 -14.17
CA ILE A 22 -3.17 -6.19 -13.94
C ILE A 22 -2.07 -6.41 -14.97
N PHE A 23 -0.83 -6.32 -14.50
CA PHE A 23 0.37 -6.55 -15.29
C PHE A 23 0.65 -8.04 -15.39
N HIS A 24 0.88 -8.54 -16.61
CA HIS A 24 1.12 -9.95 -16.85
C HIS A 24 2.08 -10.20 -17.99
N THR A 25 2.72 -11.37 -17.98
CA THR A 25 3.57 -11.81 -19.08
C THR A 25 2.76 -12.51 -20.18
N ASN A 26 3.43 -12.86 -21.28
CA ASN A 26 2.87 -13.60 -22.41
C ASN A 26 2.28 -14.97 -22.04
N ASP A 27 2.57 -15.49 -20.85
CA ASP A 27 2.23 -16.86 -20.43
C ASP A 27 0.85 -16.99 -19.76
N ILE A 28 -0.05 -16.01 -19.90
CA ILE A 28 -1.44 -16.18 -19.45
C ILE A 28 -2.15 -17.15 -20.40
N PRO A 29 -2.66 -18.30 -19.91
CA PRO A 29 -3.45 -19.18 -20.74
C PRO A 29 -4.76 -18.50 -21.14
N ASN A 30 -5.16 -18.58 -22.42
CA ASN A 30 -6.39 -17.94 -22.91
C ASN A 30 -7.66 -18.34 -22.12
N TYR A 31 -7.70 -19.55 -21.57
CA TYR A 31 -8.83 -20.00 -20.73
C TYR A 31 -8.88 -19.34 -19.34
N ALA A 32 -7.80 -18.68 -18.92
CA ALA A 32 -7.71 -18.03 -17.62
C ALA A 32 -8.33 -16.63 -17.63
N ILE A 33 -8.61 -16.05 -18.82
CA ILE A 33 -9.24 -14.74 -18.96
C ILE A 33 -10.75 -14.93 -19.15
N PRO A 34 -11.60 -14.32 -18.30
CA PRO A 34 -13.05 -14.36 -18.48
C PRO A 34 -13.47 -13.77 -19.83
N GLN A 35 -14.47 -14.36 -20.49
CA GLN A 35 -15.00 -13.86 -21.77
C GLN A 35 -15.57 -12.44 -21.66
N ASN A 36 -16.14 -12.09 -20.51
CA ASN A 36 -16.72 -10.78 -20.23
C ASN A 36 -15.91 -10.10 -19.11
N LEU A 37 -14.77 -9.52 -19.49
CA LEU A 37 -13.97 -8.74 -18.56
C LEU A 37 -14.63 -7.37 -18.31
N PRO A 38 -14.79 -6.93 -17.04
CA PRO A 38 -15.28 -5.59 -16.75
C PRO A 38 -14.34 -4.52 -17.33
N SER A 39 -14.89 -3.38 -17.75
CA SER A 39 -14.11 -2.31 -18.39
C SER A 39 -13.07 -1.67 -17.47
N ASN A 40 -13.28 -1.74 -16.15
CA ASN A 40 -12.34 -1.25 -15.15
C ASN A 40 -11.33 -2.31 -14.70
N VAL A 41 -11.28 -3.48 -15.34
CA VAL A 41 -10.20 -4.47 -15.16
C VAL A 41 -9.35 -4.47 -16.42
N ILE A 42 -8.16 -3.91 -16.34
CA ILE A 42 -7.30 -3.62 -17.49
C ILE A 42 -6.10 -4.57 -17.45
N LEU A 43 -6.07 -5.51 -18.39
CA LEU A 43 -4.94 -6.43 -18.55
C LEU A 43 -3.84 -5.75 -19.38
N ILE A 44 -2.64 -5.70 -18.81
CA ILE A 44 -1.46 -5.06 -19.43
C ILE A 44 -0.41 -6.13 -19.65
N ASN A 45 -0.17 -6.48 -20.92
CA ASN A 45 0.89 -7.40 -21.27
C ASN A 45 2.25 -6.68 -21.23
N VAL A 46 3.13 -7.11 -20.33
CA VAL A 46 4.48 -6.58 -20.16
C VAL A 46 5.55 -7.41 -20.90
N GLY A 47 5.12 -8.31 -21.78
CA GLY A 47 5.99 -9.13 -22.61
C GLY A 47 6.43 -10.42 -21.91
N ASP A 48 7.69 -10.80 -22.08
CA ASP A 48 8.24 -11.97 -21.38
C ASP A 48 8.77 -11.63 -19.99
N VAL A 49 9.10 -12.65 -19.20
CA VAL A 49 9.60 -12.50 -17.82
C VAL A 49 10.92 -11.74 -17.77
N ILE A 50 11.75 -11.84 -18.82
CA ILE A 50 13.01 -11.10 -18.92
C ILE A 50 12.75 -9.60 -19.11
N SER A 51 11.78 -9.25 -19.96
CA SER A 51 11.36 -7.88 -20.22
C SER A 51 10.76 -7.24 -18.96
N LEU A 52 9.89 -7.95 -18.26
CA LEU A 52 9.38 -7.53 -16.95
C LEU A 52 10.51 -7.33 -15.94
N SER A 53 11.46 -8.26 -15.89
CA SER A 53 12.60 -8.18 -14.98
C SER A 53 13.45 -6.95 -15.25
N LYS A 54 13.73 -6.69 -16.53
CA LYS A 54 14.49 -5.52 -16.95
C LYS A 54 13.80 -4.24 -16.53
N HIS A 55 12.50 -4.14 -16.81
CA HIS A 55 11.69 -2.98 -16.43
C HIS A 55 11.72 -2.71 -14.92
N ILE A 56 11.55 -3.75 -14.10
CA ILE A 56 11.61 -3.63 -12.64
C ILE A 56 13.00 -3.14 -12.19
N VAL A 57 14.07 -3.79 -12.66
CA VAL A 57 15.45 -3.43 -12.28
C VAL A 57 15.80 -2.01 -12.71
N ASP A 58 15.45 -1.63 -13.94
CA ASP A 58 15.67 -0.27 -14.48
C ASP A 58 14.99 0.80 -13.62
N LYS A 59 13.75 0.53 -13.19
CA LYS A 59 12.97 1.49 -12.39
C LYS A 59 13.43 1.55 -10.94
N LEU A 60 13.77 0.42 -10.32
CA LEU A 60 14.20 0.39 -8.93
C LEU A 60 15.60 0.98 -8.74
N LEU A 61 16.50 0.84 -9.73
CA LEU A 61 17.90 1.29 -9.63
C LEU A 61 18.19 2.63 -10.32
N ASP A 62 17.14 3.40 -10.62
CA ASP A 62 17.20 4.66 -11.37
C ASP A 62 18.10 5.76 -10.75
N ARG A 63 18.49 5.65 -9.47
CA ARG A 63 19.26 6.69 -8.75
C ARG A 63 20.74 6.41 -8.55
N LYS A 64 21.18 5.16 -8.72
CA LYS A 64 22.59 4.73 -8.89
C LYS A 64 22.67 3.22 -8.71
N PHE A 65 23.37 2.57 -9.63
CA PHE A 65 23.76 1.18 -9.53
C PHE A 65 25.06 1.08 -8.73
N GLY A 66 25.05 0.40 -7.59
CA GLY A 66 26.19 0.32 -6.66
C GLY A 66 26.76 -1.10 -6.48
N GLY A 67 25.99 -2.13 -6.83
CA GLY A 67 26.36 -3.54 -6.67
C GLY A 67 27.44 -4.05 -7.62
N VAL A 68 28.00 -5.21 -7.28
CA VAL A 68 29.08 -5.90 -8.03
C VAL A 68 28.54 -6.67 -9.25
N LEU A 69 27.30 -7.19 -9.17
CA LEU A 69 26.65 -7.81 -10.33
C LEU A 69 26.49 -6.76 -11.42
N ASN A 70 26.81 -7.05 -12.67
CA ASN A 70 26.44 -6.11 -13.72
C ASN A 70 24.91 -6.11 -13.92
N HIS A 71 24.39 -5.04 -14.51
CA HIS A 71 22.95 -4.85 -14.72
C HIS A 71 22.27 -6.06 -15.40
N ASP A 72 22.87 -6.60 -16.46
CA ASP A 72 22.34 -7.76 -17.19
C ASP A 72 22.29 -9.04 -16.32
N GLU A 73 23.29 -9.25 -15.47
CA GLU A 73 23.31 -10.37 -14.53
C GLU A 73 22.20 -10.25 -13.49
N LEU A 74 21.97 -9.05 -12.97
CA LEU A 74 20.89 -8.80 -12.03
C LEU A 74 19.52 -9.04 -12.69
N VAL A 75 19.31 -8.53 -13.91
CA VAL A 75 18.10 -8.79 -14.69
C VAL A 75 17.89 -10.29 -14.91
N ARG A 76 18.90 -11.04 -15.33
CA ARG A 76 18.77 -12.49 -15.53
C ARG A 76 18.50 -13.24 -14.23
N SER A 77 19.19 -12.86 -13.15
CA SER A 77 19.00 -13.44 -11.83
C SER A 77 17.56 -13.22 -11.37
N TYR A 78 17.08 -11.98 -11.43
CA TYR A 78 15.72 -11.62 -11.02
C TYR A 78 14.65 -12.32 -11.87
N ALA A 79 14.83 -12.39 -13.19
CA ALA A 79 13.95 -13.15 -14.09
C ALA A 79 13.89 -14.64 -13.76
N MET A 80 15.04 -15.27 -13.47
CA MET A 80 15.11 -16.67 -13.05
C MET A 80 14.33 -16.89 -11.75
N HIS A 81 14.42 -15.94 -10.82
CA HIS A 81 13.71 -15.99 -9.55
C HIS A 81 12.21 -15.82 -9.72
N MET A 82 11.75 -14.89 -10.56
CA MET A 82 10.32 -14.75 -10.90
C MET A 82 9.76 -16.00 -11.56
N ASN A 83 10.50 -16.63 -12.48
CA ASN A 83 10.05 -17.88 -13.12
C ASN A 83 9.92 -19.03 -12.12
N LYS A 84 10.88 -19.15 -11.19
CA LYS A 84 10.89 -20.23 -10.21
C LYS A 84 9.92 -19.98 -9.05
N TYR A 85 9.77 -18.71 -8.67
CA TYR A 85 9.02 -18.25 -7.51
C TYR A 85 8.21 -16.99 -7.87
N PRO A 86 7.10 -17.12 -8.63
CA PRO A 86 6.32 -15.97 -9.09
C PRO A 86 5.83 -15.05 -7.97
N TYR A 87 5.68 -15.59 -6.76
CA TYR A 87 5.28 -14.82 -5.58
C TYR A 87 6.33 -13.79 -5.14
N VAL A 88 7.56 -13.79 -5.67
CA VAL A 88 8.54 -12.72 -5.41
C VAL A 88 8.00 -11.33 -5.79
N LEU A 89 7.05 -11.27 -6.74
CA LEU A 89 6.41 -10.02 -7.15
C LEU A 89 5.58 -9.37 -6.03
N VAL A 90 5.13 -10.12 -5.02
CA VAL A 90 4.37 -9.56 -3.89
C VAL A 90 5.22 -8.61 -3.06
N GLU A 91 6.55 -8.78 -3.08
CA GLU A 91 7.49 -7.92 -2.39
C GLU A 91 7.45 -6.49 -2.95
N LEU A 92 7.14 -6.34 -4.23
CA LEU A 92 7.23 -5.07 -4.96
C LEU A 92 6.01 -4.16 -4.78
N LYS A 93 4.96 -4.61 -4.06
CA LYS A 93 3.68 -3.89 -3.91
C LYS A 93 3.87 -2.40 -3.61
N ALA A 94 4.71 -2.09 -2.62
CA ALA A 94 4.97 -0.72 -2.18
C ALA A 94 5.69 0.16 -3.23
N ALA A 95 6.32 -0.44 -4.24
CA ALA A 95 7.03 0.25 -5.30
C ALA A 95 6.26 0.28 -6.64
N LEU A 96 5.07 -0.36 -6.74
CA LEU A 96 4.38 -0.56 -8.01
C LEU A 96 4.06 0.74 -8.76
N ALA A 97 3.65 1.81 -8.08
CA ALA A 97 3.38 3.08 -8.76
C ALA A 97 4.63 3.76 -9.32
N HIS A 98 5.82 3.49 -8.75
CA HIS A 98 7.07 3.95 -9.33
C HIS A 98 7.49 3.08 -10.52
N ILE A 99 7.41 1.75 -10.37
CA ILE A 99 7.76 0.78 -11.41
C ILE A 99 6.89 1.00 -12.66
N PHE A 100 5.58 1.11 -12.49
CA PHE A 100 4.61 1.22 -13.59
C PHE A 100 4.06 2.64 -13.77
N ARG A 101 4.86 3.65 -13.42
CA ARG A 101 4.44 5.05 -13.40
C ARG A 101 3.84 5.52 -14.73
N GLU A 102 4.38 5.04 -15.85
CA GLU A 102 3.91 5.39 -17.20
C GLU A 102 2.42 5.04 -17.43
N TYR A 103 1.87 4.07 -16.72
CA TYR A 103 0.44 3.70 -16.83
C TYR A 103 -0.47 4.57 -15.95
N LEU A 104 0.11 5.40 -15.09
CA LEU A 104 -0.61 6.31 -14.20
C LEU A 104 -0.64 7.76 -14.72
N LEU A 105 0.13 8.06 -15.76
CA LEU A 105 0.21 9.36 -16.41
C LEU A 105 -0.85 9.49 -17.51
N LEU A 106 -1.26 10.73 -17.81
CA LEU A 106 -2.00 10.99 -19.05
C LEU A 106 -1.05 10.81 -20.24
N SER A 107 -1.56 10.27 -21.34
CA SER A 107 -0.78 10.20 -22.57
C SER A 107 -0.68 11.60 -23.22
N GLU A 108 0.38 11.85 -23.98
CA GLU A 108 0.54 13.11 -24.74
C GLU A 108 -0.63 13.33 -25.72
N ASP A 109 -1.26 12.25 -26.19
CA ASP A 109 -2.43 12.29 -27.08
C ASP A 109 -3.75 12.65 -26.36
N ASP A 110 -3.82 12.45 -25.03
CA ASP A 110 -4.95 12.88 -24.19
C ASP A 110 -4.96 14.42 -23.99
N GLU A 111 -3.88 15.12 -24.38
CA GLU A 111 -3.73 16.58 -24.27
C GLU A 111 -4.30 17.40 -25.44
N ALA A 112 -4.92 16.76 -26.44
CA ALA A 112 -5.61 17.46 -27.53
C ALA A 112 -6.75 18.40 -27.07
N GLY A 113 -7.04 18.46 -25.76
CA GLY A 113 -7.95 19.39 -25.10
C GLY A 113 -7.33 20.46 -24.18
N GLY A 114 -6.01 20.68 -24.19
CA GLY A 114 -5.39 21.87 -23.55
C GLY A 114 -4.41 21.61 -22.41
N GLY A 115 -3.25 21.03 -22.71
CA GLY A 115 -2.06 21.10 -21.85
C GLY A 115 -1.38 22.46 -21.97
N GLY A 116 -1.63 23.37 -21.04
CA GLY A 116 -0.92 24.64 -20.94
C GLY A 116 0.49 24.42 -20.42
N LYS A 117 1.52 24.92 -21.13
CA LYS A 117 2.87 25.02 -20.58
C LYS A 117 2.81 25.82 -19.27
N GLY A 118 3.25 25.20 -18.18
CA GLY A 118 3.54 25.93 -16.94
C GLY A 118 4.49 27.09 -17.23
N SER A 119 4.28 28.22 -16.56
CA SER A 119 5.02 29.46 -16.77
C SER A 119 6.53 29.36 -16.49
N ASP A 120 7.02 28.24 -15.97
CA ASP A 120 8.43 27.99 -15.64
C ASP A 120 9.13 27.00 -16.59
N GLY A 121 8.44 26.48 -17.62
CA GLY A 121 9.01 25.51 -18.55
C GLY A 121 9.20 24.10 -18.00
N THR A 122 8.72 23.79 -16.79
CA THR A 122 8.67 22.42 -16.28
C THR A 122 7.43 21.71 -16.86
N MET A 123 7.62 20.48 -17.38
CA MET A 123 6.48 19.62 -17.68
C MET A 123 5.84 19.23 -16.35
N GLU A 124 4.70 19.83 -16.04
CA GLU A 124 3.85 19.36 -14.95
C GLU A 124 3.26 18.01 -15.37
N ASN A 125 3.84 16.92 -14.85
CA ASN A 125 3.34 15.57 -15.11
C ASN A 125 1.88 15.47 -14.65
N LYS A 126 0.94 15.55 -15.60
CA LYS A 126 -0.49 15.42 -15.31
C LYS A 126 -0.84 13.95 -15.20
N PHE A 127 -1.31 13.54 -14.03
CA PHE A 127 -1.69 12.15 -13.76
C PHE A 127 -3.10 11.84 -14.25
N ARG A 128 -3.30 10.62 -14.78
CA ARG A 128 -4.63 10.09 -15.14
C ARG A 128 -5.45 9.79 -13.90
N TYR A 129 -4.80 9.30 -12.86
CA TYR A 129 -5.41 8.94 -11.59
C TYR A 129 -5.03 9.93 -10.49
N SER A 130 -5.94 10.14 -9.54
CA SER A 130 -5.65 10.93 -8.33
C SER A 130 -4.97 10.10 -7.23
N HIS A 131 -5.10 8.78 -7.29
CA HIS A 131 -4.62 7.81 -6.33
C HIS A 131 -4.04 6.58 -7.05
N TRP A 132 -3.19 5.84 -6.36
CA TRP A 132 -2.73 4.52 -6.78
C TRP A 132 -2.82 3.56 -5.60
N GLY A 133 -2.89 2.26 -5.85
CA GLY A 133 -2.93 1.29 -4.77
C GLY A 133 -2.41 -0.07 -5.20
N TYR A 134 -2.33 -0.96 -4.23
CA TYR A 134 -2.08 -2.36 -4.46
C TYR A 134 -3.07 -3.21 -3.67
N ALA A 135 -3.31 -4.40 -4.19
CA ALA A 135 -4.26 -5.34 -3.69
C ALA A 135 -3.81 -6.76 -4.03
N ASP A 136 -4.24 -7.71 -3.22
CA ASP A 136 -4.16 -9.12 -3.58
C ASP A 136 -5.28 -9.48 -4.58
N LEU A 137 -4.97 -10.39 -5.52
CA LEU A 137 -5.92 -10.84 -6.54
C LEU A 137 -6.98 -11.82 -6.00
N ASP A 138 -6.83 -12.28 -4.76
CA ASP A 138 -7.77 -13.16 -4.06
C ASP A 138 -8.80 -12.37 -3.23
N ILE A 139 -8.85 -11.05 -3.35
CA ILE A 139 -9.81 -10.17 -2.68
C ILE A 139 -11.08 -9.97 -3.52
N VAL A 140 -12.21 -9.89 -2.81
CA VAL A 140 -13.53 -9.53 -3.36
C VAL A 140 -13.82 -8.07 -3.00
N PHE A 141 -13.82 -7.17 -4.00
CA PHE A 141 -13.89 -5.72 -3.78
C PHE A 141 -15.33 -5.17 -3.65
N GLY A 142 -16.27 -5.69 -4.43
CA GLY A 142 -17.66 -5.23 -4.41
C GLY A 142 -17.83 -3.76 -4.85
N ASP A 143 -18.70 -3.03 -4.15
CA ASP A 143 -19.07 -1.62 -4.44
C ASP A 143 -18.18 -0.65 -3.64
N LEU A 144 -16.92 -0.50 -4.03
CA LEU A 144 -15.99 0.44 -3.37
C LEU A 144 -16.49 1.89 -3.30
N PRO A 145 -17.21 2.47 -4.30
CA PRO A 145 -17.79 3.80 -4.19
C PRO A 145 -18.66 4.01 -2.94
N ARG A 146 -19.33 2.96 -2.46
CA ARG A 146 -20.11 3.00 -1.22
C ARG A 146 -19.24 2.95 0.04
N TRP A 147 -18.08 2.30 -0.02
CA TRP A 147 -17.23 2.05 1.14
C TRP A 147 -16.12 3.08 1.32
N ILE A 148 -15.53 3.57 0.24
CA ILE A 148 -14.49 4.60 0.28
C ILE A 148 -15.16 5.94 0.59
N THR A 149 -14.74 6.56 1.68
CA THR A 149 -15.34 7.82 2.13
C THR A 149 -14.65 9.03 1.48
N ASN A 150 -15.34 10.17 1.43
CA ASN A 150 -14.77 11.36 0.78
C ASN A 150 -13.48 11.86 1.47
N ASP A 151 -13.40 11.77 2.81
CA ASP A 151 -12.18 12.09 3.56
C ASP A 151 -11.01 11.18 3.17
N GLU A 152 -11.26 9.90 2.89
CA GLU A 152 -10.23 8.95 2.44
C GLU A 152 -9.60 9.35 1.11
N LEU A 153 -10.36 10.01 0.23
CA LEU A 153 -9.90 10.48 -1.08
C LEU A 153 -9.32 11.91 -1.05
N THR A 154 -9.48 12.65 0.04
CA THR A 154 -9.15 14.09 0.08
C THR A 154 -8.19 14.46 1.20
N GLU A 155 -8.34 13.87 2.38
CA GLU A 155 -7.65 14.23 3.61
C GLU A 155 -6.49 13.31 3.98
N TYR A 156 -6.38 12.11 3.39
CA TYR A 156 -5.30 11.19 3.72
C TYR A 156 -4.33 11.02 2.54
N ASP A 157 -3.04 10.86 2.86
CA ASP A 157 -2.03 10.51 1.87
C ASP A 157 -2.04 9.00 1.58
N ILE A 158 -2.37 8.20 2.59
CA ILE A 158 -2.37 6.73 2.54
C ILE A 158 -3.58 6.21 3.33
N VAL A 159 -4.29 5.24 2.77
CA VAL A 159 -5.39 4.55 3.42
C VAL A 159 -5.17 3.06 3.26
N THR A 160 -5.23 2.32 4.38
CA THR A 160 -5.06 0.86 4.39
C THR A 160 -6.24 0.21 5.11
N TYR A 161 -6.77 -0.87 4.54
CA TYR A 161 -7.93 -1.57 5.09
C TYR A 161 -7.47 -2.83 5.85
N GLY A 162 -7.75 -2.86 7.15
CA GLY A 162 -7.42 -3.98 8.03
C GLY A 162 -8.63 -4.70 8.61
N PHE A 163 -8.36 -5.76 9.37
CA PHE A 163 -9.35 -6.69 9.93
C PHE A 163 -9.69 -6.40 11.40
N GLY A 164 -9.45 -5.16 11.85
CA GLY A 164 -9.57 -4.79 13.26
C GLY A 164 -8.28 -4.92 14.07
N ASP A 165 -7.13 -5.02 13.38
CA ASP A 165 -5.78 -5.15 13.96
C ASP A 165 -4.84 -3.96 13.63
N GLN A 166 -5.45 -2.87 13.19
CA GLN A 166 -5.03 -1.47 13.33
C GLN A 166 -3.98 -1.11 14.40
N GLU A 167 -3.98 -1.72 15.60
CA GLU A 167 -3.02 -1.44 16.68
C GLU A 167 -1.59 -1.82 16.30
N ARG A 168 -1.45 -2.67 15.29
CA ARG A 168 -0.16 -3.04 14.70
C ARG A 168 0.43 -1.93 13.85
N VAL A 169 -0.39 -0.94 13.46
CA VAL A 169 -0.01 0.19 12.59
C VAL A 169 0.73 -0.32 11.35
N TYR A 170 0.15 -1.35 10.75
CA TYR A 170 0.72 -2.15 9.67
C TYR A 170 -0.10 -1.93 8.40
N ILE A 171 0.57 -1.54 7.32
CA ILE A 171 -0.04 -1.37 6.00
C ILE A 171 -0.31 -2.76 5.41
N ARG A 172 -1.56 -2.99 5.02
CA ARG A 172 -2.04 -4.30 4.55
C ARG A 172 -1.86 -4.47 3.05
N GLY A 173 -1.34 -5.62 2.67
CA GLY A 173 -1.26 -6.08 1.28
C GLY A 173 -2.58 -6.27 0.56
N GLN A 174 -3.66 -6.49 1.31
CA GLN A 174 -4.97 -6.86 0.77
C GLN A 174 -5.63 -5.69 0.05
N PHE A 175 -5.62 -4.51 0.68
CA PHE A 175 -6.05 -3.28 0.02
C PHE A 175 -5.43 -2.06 0.71
N THR A 176 -4.53 -1.40 -0.01
CA THR A 176 -3.97 -0.10 0.40
C THR A 176 -3.90 0.81 -0.82
N PHE A 177 -4.34 2.05 -0.65
CA PHE A 177 -4.19 3.09 -1.66
C PHE A 177 -3.54 4.34 -1.09
N HIS A 178 -2.94 5.11 -1.99
CA HIS A 178 -2.10 6.25 -1.74
C HIS A 178 -2.54 7.36 -2.67
N LYS A 179 -2.56 8.60 -2.18
CA LYS A 179 -2.68 9.78 -3.04
C LYS A 179 -1.52 9.79 -4.02
N LEU A 180 -1.76 10.01 -5.30
CA LEU A 180 -0.70 9.99 -6.31
C LEU A 180 0.03 11.34 -6.33
N ASN A 181 1.21 11.37 -5.73
CA ASN A 181 2.11 12.52 -5.71
C ASN A 181 3.56 12.04 -5.49
N PRO A 182 4.59 12.89 -5.72
CA PRO A 182 5.98 12.48 -5.53
C PRO A 182 6.28 11.97 -4.12
N LYS A 183 5.65 12.57 -3.11
CA LYS A 183 5.88 12.27 -1.70
C LYS A 183 5.45 10.87 -1.31
N THR A 184 4.37 10.31 -1.88
CA THR A 184 3.90 8.94 -1.61
C THR A 184 4.50 7.92 -2.56
N THR A 185 4.71 8.29 -3.82
CA THR A 185 5.21 7.41 -4.88
C THR A 185 6.65 6.97 -4.63
N ASP A 186 7.46 7.81 -3.99
CA ASP A 186 8.87 7.52 -3.70
C ASP A 186 9.12 6.97 -2.28
N LEU A 187 8.09 6.75 -1.45
CA LEU A 187 8.29 6.33 -0.04
C LEU A 187 9.02 5.01 0.09
N TRP A 188 8.78 4.09 -0.83
CA TRP A 188 9.38 2.77 -0.82
C TRP A 188 10.92 2.84 -0.83
N ARG A 189 11.51 3.94 -1.28
CA ARG A 189 12.96 4.13 -1.36
C ARG A 189 13.65 4.18 0.00
N ASP A 190 12.92 4.52 1.07
CA ASP A 190 13.48 4.47 2.42
C ASP A 190 13.38 3.05 3.03
N CYS A 191 12.72 2.13 2.34
CA CYS A 191 12.68 0.72 2.71
C CYS A 191 13.87 -0.01 2.08
N LYS A 192 14.92 -0.24 2.87
CA LYS A 192 16.17 -0.90 2.45
C LYS A 192 15.96 -2.24 1.74
N PHE A 193 14.95 -2.99 2.18
CA PHE A 193 14.60 -4.25 1.55
C PHE A 193 14.28 -4.12 0.05
N LEU A 194 13.73 -2.97 -0.35
CA LEU A 194 13.39 -2.65 -1.75
C LEU A 194 14.44 -1.77 -2.42
N SER A 195 14.99 -0.78 -1.72
CA SER A 195 15.97 0.15 -2.30
C SER A 195 17.32 -0.48 -2.57
N ASP A 196 17.71 -1.48 -1.78
CA ASP A 196 19.04 -2.10 -1.82
C ASP A 196 18.94 -3.50 -2.46
N ILE A 197 18.08 -3.63 -3.48
CA ILE A 197 17.78 -4.92 -4.13
C ILE A 197 19.00 -5.49 -4.87
N ASP A 198 19.87 -4.63 -5.42
CA ASP A 198 21.12 -5.03 -6.05
C ASP A 198 22.07 -5.68 -5.03
N GLU A 199 22.31 -5.03 -3.89
CA GLU A 199 23.13 -5.58 -2.80
C GLU A 199 22.55 -6.91 -2.27
N ARG A 200 21.21 -6.98 -2.15
CA ARG A 200 20.53 -8.20 -1.68
C ARG A 200 20.74 -9.37 -2.65
N PHE A 201 20.54 -9.15 -3.94
CA PHE A 201 20.73 -10.18 -4.94
C PHE A 201 22.19 -10.53 -5.16
N GLU A 202 23.13 -9.61 -4.91
CA GLU A 202 24.55 -9.90 -4.87
C GLU A 202 24.89 -10.89 -3.74
N ARG A 203 24.37 -10.69 -2.53
CA ARG A 203 24.57 -11.62 -1.42
C ARG A 203 24.00 -13.01 -1.71
N VAL A 204 22.84 -13.06 -2.36
CA VAL A 204 22.24 -14.32 -2.83
C VAL A 204 23.09 -14.99 -3.91
N ALA A 205 23.56 -14.23 -4.91
CA ALA A 205 24.34 -14.75 -6.03
C ALA A 205 25.74 -15.24 -5.59
N SER A 206 26.38 -14.54 -4.65
CA SER A 206 27.65 -14.95 -4.04
C SER A 206 27.52 -16.16 -3.10
N GLY A 207 26.29 -16.57 -2.78
CA GLY A 207 26.01 -17.64 -1.83
C GLY A 207 26.27 -17.28 -0.37
N SER A 208 26.52 -15.99 -0.07
CA SER A 208 26.66 -15.50 1.31
C SER A 208 25.33 -15.50 2.07
N GLU A 209 24.22 -15.35 1.34
CA GLU A 209 22.87 -15.46 1.88
C GLU A 209 22.01 -16.42 1.05
N LYS A 210 21.02 -17.04 1.69
CA LYS A 210 19.94 -17.71 0.97
C LYS A 210 18.88 -16.68 0.63
N LEU A 211 18.31 -16.78 -0.56
CA LEU A 211 17.11 -16.02 -0.89
C LEU A 211 16.01 -16.30 0.14
N ARG A 212 15.61 -15.25 0.85
CA ARG A 212 14.45 -15.24 1.74
C ARG A 212 13.39 -14.38 1.12
N PHE A 213 12.16 -14.85 1.21
CA PHE A 213 11.00 -14.11 0.74
C PHE A 213 10.36 -13.42 1.92
N GLU A 214 10.24 -12.11 1.83
CA GLU A 214 9.71 -11.30 2.90
C GLU A 214 8.76 -10.27 2.29
N SER A 215 7.56 -10.15 2.85
CA SER A 215 6.68 -9.06 2.43
C SER A 215 7.31 -7.73 2.85
N ALA A 216 7.55 -6.86 1.86
CA ALA A 216 8.06 -5.52 2.12
C ALA A 216 7.07 -4.64 2.89
N GLU A 217 5.84 -5.09 3.13
CA GLU A 217 4.80 -4.39 3.89
C GLU A 217 5.29 -3.98 5.29
N GLY A 218 6.07 -4.82 5.99
CA GLY A 218 6.62 -4.48 7.31
C GLY A 218 7.65 -3.35 7.24
N CYS A 219 8.61 -3.48 6.34
CA CYS A 219 9.63 -2.46 6.08
C CYS A 219 8.99 -1.13 5.61
N TYR A 220 8.00 -1.19 4.72
CA TYR A 220 7.26 -0.03 4.24
C TYR A 220 6.41 0.64 5.33
N SER A 221 5.73 -0.15 6.18
CA SER A 221 5.00 0.35 7.34
C SER A 221 5.93 1.11 8.29
N HIS A 222 7.13 0.58 8.51
CA HIS A 222 8.15 1.24 9.33
C HIS A 222 8.56 2.61 8.75
N VAL A 223 8.79 2.69 7.44
CA VAL A 223 9.10 3.96 6.76
C VAL A 223 7.97 4.97 6.97
N ILE A 224 6.72 4.57 6.73
CA ILE A 224 5.56 5.44 6.86
C ILE A 224 5.46 6.02 8.27
N LEU A 225 5.68 5.19 9.29
CA LEU A 225 5.66 5.59 10.70
C LEU A 225 6.73 6.63 11.05
N GLN A 226 7.83 6.69 10.30
CA GLN A 226 8.90 7.66 10.53
C GLN A 226 8.64 9.01 9.86
N LYS A 227 7.69 9.11 8.92
CA LYS A 227 7.42 10.33 8.17
C LYS A 227 6.47 11.25 8.93
N GLN A 228 6.88 12.51 9.10
CA GLN A 228 6.10 13.50 9.85
C GLN A 228 5.05 14.21 9.03
N ASN A 229 5.21 14.22 7.72
CA ASN A 229 4.36 14.95 6.80
C ASN A 229 3.33 14.05 6.12
N ILE A 230 3.18 12.77 6.49
CA ILE A 230 2.24 11.83 5.89
C ILE A 230 1.05 11.61 6.81
N ARG A 231 -0.15 11.76 6.26
CA ARG A 231 -1.41 11.41 6.93
C ARG A 231 -1.84 10.03 6.49
N VAL A 232 -1.96 9.10 7.43
CA VAL A 232 -2.35 7.71 7.18
C VAL A 232 -3.64 7.39 7.90
N LYS A 233 -4.56 6.72 7.21
CA LYS A 233 -5.77 6.15 7.82
C LYS A 233 -5.68 4.62 7.82
N TYR A 234 -5.76 4.03 9.01
CA TYR A 234 -5.98 2.60 9.18
C TYR A 234 -7.47 2.37 9.39
N ALA A 235 -8.16 1.88 8.36
CA ALA A 235 -9.60 1.70 8.37
C ALA A 235 -9.97 0.22 8.56
N VAL A 236 -10.95 -0.05 9.41
CA VAL A 236 -11.48 -1.40 9.62
C VAL A 236 -12.62 -1.63 8.64
N LYS A 237 -12.28 -2.04 7.43
CA LYS A 237 -13.24 -2.26 6.32
C LYS A 237 -13.02 -3.58 5.60
N ALA A 238 -11.99 -4.34 5.98
CA ALA A 238 -11.73 -5.64 5.41
C ALA A 238 -12.41 -6.74 6.25
N PHE A 239 -13.12 -7.63 5.57
CA PHE A 239 -13.67 -8.84 6.16
C PHE A 239 -12.84 -10.03 5.69
N SER A 240 -12.53 -10.96 6.60
CA SER A 240 -11.82 -12.19 6.25
C SER A 240 -12.44 -13.38 6.98
N ASP A 241 -12.46 -14.52 6.30
CA ASP A 241 -12.77 -15.82 6.87
C ASP A 241 -11.55 -16.47 7.55
N ALA A 242 -10.40 -15.78 7.57
CA ALA A 242 -9.23 -16.20 8.33
C ALA A 242 -9.57 -16.18 9.81
N VAL A 243 -10.06 -17.32 10.31
CA VAL A 243 -10.35 -17.55 11.73
C VAL A 243 -9.02 -17.42 12.48
N GLN A 244 -8.72 -16.23 13.00
CA GLN A 244 -7.75 -16.13 14.08
C GLN A 244 -8.37 -16.89 15.26
N ASN A 245 -7.62 -17.81 15.85
CA ASN A 245 -8.02 -18.62 17.01
C ASN A 245 -8.47 -17.81 18.27
N SER A 246 -8.64 -16.49 18.16
CA SER A 246 -9.28 -15.66 19.17
C SER A 246 -10.80 -15.80 19.09
N LYS A 247 -11.43 -16.18 20.21
CA LYS A 247 -12.89 -16.24 20.45
C LYS A 247 -13.65 -14.90 20.25
N SER A 248 -13.02 -13.89 19.67
CA SER A 248 -13.58 -12.57 19.38
C SER A 248 -13.08 -12.17 18.00
N ASP A 249 -13.99 -12.10 17.03
CA ASP A 249 -13.73 -11.45 15.76
C ASP A 249 -13.20 -10.03 16.02
N THR A 250 -12.00 -9.73 15.52
CA THR A 250 -11.37 -8.41 15.68
C THR A 250 -12.14 -7.32 14.96
N ALA A 251 -13.03 -7.68 14.03
CA ALA A 251 -14.02 -6.75 13.48
C ALA A 251 -14.80 -6.05 14.61
N HIS A 252 -15.01 -6.65 15.79
CA HIS A 252 -15.73 -5.99 16.88
C HIS A 252 -14.91 -4.94 17.66
N LYS A 253 -13.59 -4.84 17.43
CA LYS A 253 -12.68 -3.93 18.15
C LYS A 253 -12.36 -2.67 17.35
N HIS A 254 -13.37 -2.04 16.77
CA HIS A 254 -13.21 -0.89 15.88
C HIS A 254 -12.49 0.31 16.51
N GLY A 255 -11.63 0.96 15.73
CA GLY A 255 -10.93 2.17 16.12
C GLY A 255 -10.35 2.95 14.94
N LEU A 256 -10.22 4.27 15.06
CA LEU A 256 -9.53 5.14 14.10
C LEU A 256 -8.12 5.42 14.64
N PHE A 257 -7.09 5.18 13.81
CA PHE A 257 -5.69 5.36 14.20
C PHE A 257 -5.09 6.50 13.41
N LEU A 258 -4.61 7.51 14.13
CA LEU A 258 -3.93 8.67 13.56
C LEU A 258 -2.49 8.68 14.07
N SER A 259 -1.53 8.40 13.19
CA SER A 259 -0.12 8.66 13.49
C SER A 259 0.17 10.12 13.15
N MET A 260 0.56 10.92 14.15
CA MET A 260 1.09 12.26 13.93
C MET A 260 2.59 12.21 14.24
N GLY A 261 3.43 12.42 13.23
CA GLY A 261 4.87 12.37 13.42
C GLY A 261 5.40 13.40 14.42
N LYS A 262 6.65 13.18 14.84
CA LYS A 262 7.35 13.90 15.91
C LYS A 262 7.35 15.43 15.71
N ASN A 263 6.93 16.18 16.74
CA ASN A 263 7.36 17.58 16.90
C ASN A 263 8.80 17.58 17.42
N ILE A 264 9.78 17.94 16.58
CA ILE A 264 11.10 18.34 17.05
C ILE A 264 10.96 19.80 17.49
N GLY A 265 10.73 20.03 18.78
CA GLY A 265 10.91 21.35 19.37
C GLY A 265 12.33 21.83 19.08
N LYS A 266 12.48 23.11 18.71
CA LYS A 266 13.75 23.74 18.35
C LYS A 266 14.78 23.83 19.48
N ASP A 267 14.43 23.39 20.69
CA ASP A 267 15.31 23.49 21.85
C ASP A 267 15.86 22.10 22.18
N GLY A 268 17.02 21.81 21.60
CA GLY A 268 17.81 20.65 21.94
C GLY A 268 18.35 20.78 23.36
N ALA A 269 17.87 19.93 24.28
CA ALA A 269 18.60 19.37 25.43
C ALA A 269 17.62 18.76 26.45
N ASN A 270 16.97 17.65 26.10
CA ASN A 270 16.62 16.60 27.07
C ASN A 270 16.08 15.38 26.34
N ILE A 271 16.96 14.38 26.16
CA ILE A 271 16.71 13.18 25.35
C ILE A 271 15.83 12.13 26.08
N ASN A 272 15.47 12.36 27.35
CA ASN A 272 14.85 11.30 28.16
C ASN A 272 13.30 11.31 28.22
N HIS A 273 12.59 12.28 27.64
CA HIS A 273 11.11 12.29 27.65
C HIS A 273 10.48 12.93 26.40
N VAL A 274 10.62 12.31 25.23
CA VAL A 274 9.83 12.69 24.03
C VAL A 274 9.07 11.48 23.51
N GLY A 275 7.85 11.29 24.02
CA GLY A 275 6.92 10.26 23.54
C GLY A 275 6.51 10.51 22.09
N ARG A 276 6.51 9.43 21.28
CA ARG A 276 5.97 9.40 19.92
C ARG A 276 4.44 9.53 20.02
N ARG A 277 3.80 10.51 19.39
CA ARG A 277 2.33 10.68 19.46
C ARG A 277 1.64 9.95 18.31
N SER A 278 1.38 8.66 18.48
CA SER A 278 0.30 7.99 17.75
C SER A 278 -0.94 8.08 18.60
N VAL A 279 -2.03 8.66 18.09
CA VAL A 279 -3.31 8.72 18.80
C VAL A 279 -4.20 7.60 18.30
N VAL A 280 -4.61 6.75 19.23
CA VAL A 280 -5.51 5.63 19.00
C VAL A 280 -6.89 6.00 19.53
N TYR A 281 -7.88 6.03 18.66
CA TYR A 281 -9.30 6.09 19.04
C TYR A 281 -9.88 4.70 18.92
N LYS A 282 -10.51 4.18 19.96
CA LYS A 282 -11.20 2.88 19.95
C LYS A 282 -12.63 3.06 20.42
N ALA A 283 -13.58 2.50 19.67
CA ALA A 283 -14.95 2.36 20.15
C ALA A 283 -14.92 1.33 21.30
N GLY A 284 -15.27 1.75 22.51
CA GLY A 284 -15.29 0.89 23.70
C GLY A 284 -16.49 -0.06 23.70
N ILE A 285 -16.63 -0.90 22.66
CA ILE A 285 -17.84 -1.68 22.40
C ILE A 285 -17.49 -3.17 22.23
N ASP A 286 -18.33 -4.04 22.82
CA ASP A 286 -18.12 -5.49 22.82
C ASP A 286 -18.89 -6.24 21.71
N ARG A 287 -19.89 -5.61 21.07
CA ARG A 287 -20.72 -6.23 20.01
C ARG A 287 -20.76 -5.40 18.74
N GLY A 288 -20.65 -6.07 17.59
CA GLY A 288 -20.68 -5.42 16.27
C GLY A 288 -21.97 -4.66 15.96
N SER A 289 -23.13 -5.10 16.45
CA SER A 289 -24.41 -4.41 16.27
C SER A 289 -24.41 -3.00 16.87
N ASP A 290 -23.63 -2.80 17.93
CA ASP A 290 -23.71 -1.62 18.77
C ASP A 290 -22.88 -0.47 18.16
N ILE A 291 -22.00 -0.74 17.18
CA ILE A 291 -21.29 0.32 16.45
C ILE A 291 -22.23 1.21 15.65
N LEU A 292 -23.34 0.64 15.14
CA LEU A 292 -24.33 1.39 14.37
C LEU A 292 -25.11 2.38 15.25
N SER A 293 -25.02 2.23 16.58
CA SER A 293 -25.63 3.13 17.55
C SER A 293 -24.73 4.30 17.94
N LEU A 294 -23.45 4.28 17.54
CA LEU A 294 -22.54 5.38 17.86
C LEU A 294 -22.89 6.64 17.08
N PRO A 295 -22.78 7.83 17.70
CA PRO A 295 -22.83 9.10 16.98
C PRO A 295 -21.78 9.12 15.86
N ILE A 296 -22.09 9.72 14.71
CA ILE A 296 -21.17 9.75 13.56
C ILE A 296 -19.79 10.36 13.90
N ASN A 297 -19.73 11.22 14.91
CA ASN A 297 -18.53 11.90 15.39
C ASN A 297 -17.97 11.30 16.69
N TRP A 298 -18.29 10.05 17.02
CA TRP A 298 -17.86 9.42 18.29
C TRP A 298 -16.33 9.44 18.51
N PHE A 299 -15.54 9.49 17.43
CA PHE A 299 -14.07 9.56 17.46
C PHE A 299 -13.53 10.98 17.73
N GLU A 300 -14.38 12.02 17.65
CA GLU A 300 -14.04 13.42 17.95
C GLU A 300 -14.43 13.81 19.37
N LEU A 301 -15.21 12.98 20.06
CA LEU A 301 -15.65 13.25 21.42
C LEU A 301 -14.43 13.19 22.37
N GLU A 302 -13.97 14.36 22.83
CA GLU A 302 -12.96 14.46 23.88
C GLU A 302 -13.50 13.84 25.16
N ASN A 303 -13.05 12.63 25.49
CA ASN A 303 -13.49 11.95 26.71
C ASN A 303 -12.98 12.69 27.96
N ASN A 304 -13.85 13.46 28.60
CA ASN A 304 -13.74 13.85 30.01
C ASN A 304 -14.72 13.09 30.92
N ASP A 305 -15.56 12.18 30.37
CA ASP A 305 -16.56 11.44 31.15
C ASP A 305 -16.33 9.91 31.08
N PRO A 306 -15.93 9.27 32.19
CA PRO A 306 -15.74 7.81 32.27
C PRO A 306 -17.02 6.99 32.07
N SER A 307 -18.19 7.64 32.04
CA SER A 307 -19.48 6.99 31.78
C SER A 307 -19.90 6.98 30.30
N SER A 308 -19.15 7.66 29.42
CA SER A 308 -19.38 7.65 27.98
C SER A 308 -18.62 6.51 27.29
N THR A 309 -19.26 5.85 26.33
CA THR A 309 -18.79 4.63 25.62
C THR A 309 -17.57 4.84 24.70
N GLY A 310 -16.96 6.03 24.75
CA GLY A 310 -15.67 6.31 24.15
C GLY A 310 -14.57 6.13 25.20
N HIS A 311 -13.59 5.28 24.94
CA HIS A 311 -12.38 5.24 25.76
C HIS A 311 -11.20 5.70 24.92
N ARG A 312 -10.57 6.80 25.34
CA ARG A 312 -9.26 7.22 24.85
C ARG A 312 -8.22 6.28 25.48
N TYR A 313 -7.92 5.18 24.81
CA TYR A 313 -6.87 4.28 25.25
C TYR A 313 -5.49 4.87 24.93
N GLY A 314 -4.94 5.60 25.90
CA GLY A 314 -3.51 5.71 26.21
C GLY A 314 -2.52 6.23 25.15
N ASP A 315 -1.50 6.96 25.63
CA ASP A 315 -0.23 7.15 24.92
C ASP A 315 0.52 5.80 24.88
N TYR A 316 0.48 5.10 23.75
CA TYR A 316 1.24 3.85 23.60
C TYR A 316 2.71 4.16 23.27
N ASN A 317 3.59 3.94 24.25
CA ASN A 317 4.99 3.62 23.98
C ASN A 317 5.01 2.23 23.33
N ILE A 318 4.96 2.16 22.01
CA ILE A 318 5.08 0.90 21.28
C ILE A 318 6.50 0.36 21.52
N PRO A 319 6.66 -0.77 22.26
CA PRO A 319 7.96 -1.43 22.35
C PRO A 319 8.22 -2.01 20.97
N LEU A 320 9.25 -1.51 20.30
CA LEU A 320 9.79 -2.15 19.11
C LEU A 320 10.18 -3.58 19.53
N GLN A 321 9.56 -4.60 18.92
CA GLN A 321 10.20 -5.92 18.92
C GLN A 321 11.53 -5.72 18.20
N GLN A 322 12.60 -5.84 18.97
CA GLN A 322 13.97 -5.83 18.46
C GLN A 322 14.14 -7.07 17.57
N GLU A 323 14.46 -6.84 16.30
CA GLU A 323 15.24 -7.78 15.51
C GLU A 323 16.71 -7.73 15.96
#